data_AF-A0A5Q0BMG2-F1
#
_entry.id   AF-A0A5Q0BMG2-F1
#
_cell.length_a   1.000
_cell.length_b   1.000
_cell.length_c   1.000
_cell.angle_alpha   90.00
_cell.angle_beta   90.00
_cell.angle_gamma   90.00
#
_symmetry.space_group_name_H-M   'P 1'
#
loop_
_entity.id
_entity.type
_entity.pdbx_description
1 polymer ?
#
loop_
_entity_poly.entity_id
_entity_poly.type
_entity_poly.pdbx_seq_one_letter_code
_entity_poly.pdbx_strand_id
1 'polypeptide(L)'
;MVSTESMATKNGVSDAGVFSIVERSPGVFFLVGDLTFETANSVLERTSGLLGATSGAKGMIRLDLSGIKHADSAGLALMLEWRKQSSAVKRVVLFLNVPQQLQAIARVAGVDAIIHQST
;
A
#
# COMPACT_ATOMS: atom_id res chain seq x y z
N MET A 1 -27.94 -4.41 37.24
CA MET A 1 -26.88 -3.78 36.42
C MET A 1 -26.40 -4.83 35.44
N VAL A 2 -26.43 -4.50 34.16
CA VAL A 2 -26.42 -5.42 33.02
C VAL A 2 -25.15 -6.27 32.94
N SER A 3 -25.35 -7.58 32.76
CA SER A 3 -24.40 -8.52 32.17
C SER A 3 -24.58 -8.48 30.65
N THR A 4 -23.51 -8.18 29.90
CA THR A 4 -23.29 -8.62 28.50
C THR A 4 -21.77 -8.63 28.29
N GLU A 5 -21.15 -9.80 28.41
CA GLU A 5 -20.78 -10.68 27.29
C GLU A 5 -19.36 -10.42 26.76
N SER A 6 -18.52 -11.35 27.21
CA SER A 6 -17.18 -11.65 26.73
C SER A 6 -17.19 -11.97 25.23
N MET A 7 -16.35 -11.29 24.45
CA MET A 7 -15.94 -11.74 23.11
C MET A 7 -14.49 -12.22 23.16
N ALA A 8 -14.32 -13.53 23.30
CA ALA A 8 -13.21 -14.25 22.69
C ALA A 8 -13.53 -14.39 21.18
N THR A 9 -12.63 -14.29 20.21
CA THR A 9 -11.44 -15.13 19.98
C THR A 9 -10.63 -14.47 18.84
N LYS A 10 -9.33 -14.22 19.05
CA LYS A 10 -8.21 -14.98 18.45
C LYS A 10 -8.14 -14.88 16.92
N ASN A 11 -7.20 -14.09 16.40
CA ASN A 11 -6.24 -14.61 15.42
C ASN A 11 -4.99 -13.74 15.36
N GLY A 12 -3.84 -14.41 15.44
CA GLY A 12 -2.55 -13.83 15.79
C GLY A 12 -2.03 -12.80 14.80
N VAL A 13 -1.56 -11.68 15.34
CA VAL A 13 -0.55 -10.87 14.65
C VAL A 13 0.78 -11.56 14.91
N SER A 14 1.03 -12.61 14.15
CA SER A 14 2.33 -13.26 14.05
C SER A 14 3.26 -12.28 13.33
N ASP A 15 4.21 -11.68 14.05
CA ASP A 15 5.48 -11.10 13.59
C ASP A 15 5.57 -10.77 12.09
N ALA A 16 4.68 -9.90 11.60
CA ALA A 16 4.70 -9.47 10.21
C ALA A 16 5.94 -8.58 10.02
N GLY A 17 6.90 -9.07 9.24
CA GLY A 17 8.14 -8.37 8.88
C GLY A 17 7.88 -6.88 8.70
N VAL A 18 8.52 -6.08 9.56
CA VAL A 18 8.12 -4.72 9.92
C VAL A 18 7.92 -3.81 8.71
N PHE A 19 6.68 -3.72 8.22
CA PHE A 19 6.34 -2.74 7.20
C PHE A 19 6.22 -1.36 7.84
N SER A 20 6.98 -0.40 7.29
CA SER A 20 7.02 0.98 7.75
C SER A 20 6.74 1.92 6.60
N ILE A 21 6.06 3.02 6.90
CA ILE A 21 5.88 4.12 5.98
C ILE A 21 6.39 5.41 6.58
N VAL A 22 7.15 6.16 5.80
CA VAL A 22 7.77 7.43 6.22
C VAL A 22 7.43 8.50 5.20
N GLU A 23 6.77 9.58 5.63
CA GLU A 23 6.62 10.76 4.77
C GLU A 23 7.96 11.49 4.67
N ARG A 24 8.53 11.55 3.47
CA ARG A 24 9.82 12.21 3.20
C ARG A 24 9.65 13.71 2.92
N SER A 25 8.52 14.07 2.33
CA SER A 25 8.10 15.45 2.03
C SER A 25 6.59 15.44 1.77
N PRO A 26 5.89 16.59 1.78
CA PRO A 26 4.44 16.64 1.63
C PRO A 26 3.92 15.83 0.43
N GLY A 27 3.17 14.75 0.70
CA GLY A 27 2.60 13.88 -0.33
C GLY A 27 3.60 12.91 -0.99
N VAL A 28 4.80 12.74 -0.43
CA VAL A 28 5.80 11.74 -0.85
C VAL A 28 6.09 10.80 0.30
N PHE A 29 5.74 9.54 0.12
CA PHE A 29 5.91 8.50 1.13
C PHE A 29 6.89 7.44 0.66
N PHE A 30 7.81 7.09 1.56
CA PHE A 30 8.77 6.03 1.40
C PHE A 30 8.26 4.79 2.13
N LEU A 31 8.14 3.69 1.39
CA LEU A 31 7.62 2.42 1.86
C LEU A 31 8.77 1.44 2.06
N VAL A 32 8.84 0.81 3.22
CA VAL A 32 9.91 -0.11 3.61
C VAL A 32 9.33 -1.41 4.11
N GLY A 33 9.85 -2.53 3.64
CA GLY A 33 9.46 -3.87 4.07
C GLY A 33 9.08 -4.75 2.89
N ASP A 34 8.12 -5.65 3.10
CA ASP A 34 7.68 -6.60 2.09
C ASP A 34 6.23 -6.34 1.70
N LEU A 35 5.91 -6.56 0.43
CA LEU A 35 4.57 -6.49 -0.16
C LEU A 35 4.17 -7.89 -0.63
N THR A 36 3.98 -8.79 0.32
CA THR A 36 3.60 -10.18 0.10
C THR A 36 2.21 -10.46 0.62
N PHE A 37 1.67 -11.65 0.35
CA PHE A 37 0.38 -12.07 0.91
C PHE A 37 0.34 -11.96 2.45
N GLU A 38 1.44 -12.27 3.12
CA GLU A 38 1.55 -12.22 4.59
C GLU A 38 1.46 -10.80 5.15
N THR A 39 2.03 -9.81 4.45
CA THR A 39 2.05 -8.42 4.89
C THR A 39 0.87 -7.61 4.36
N ALA A 40 0.14 -8.12 3.36
CA ALA A 40 -0.83 -7.34 2.60
C ALA A 40 -1.91 -6.65 3.44
N ASN A 41 -2.52 -7.39 4.38
CA ASN A 41 -3.56 -6.81 5.25
C ASN A 41 -3.01 -5.71 6.15
N SER A 42 -1.88 -5.96 6.82
CA SER A 42 -1.25 -4.96 7.71
C SER A 42 -0.79 -3.73 6.94
N VAL A 43 -0.30 -3.90 5.71
CA VAL A 43 0.06 -2.81 4.81
C VAL A 43 -1.16 -1.98 4.45
N LEU A 44 -2.28 -2.63 4.08
CA LEU A 44 -3.52 -1.95 3.71
C LEU A 44 -4.07 -1.12 4.88
N GLU A 45 -4.11 -1.70 6.09
CA GLU A 45 -4.56 -0.99 7.29
C GLU A 45 -3.69 0.23 7.59
N ARG A 46 -2.36 0.08 7.55
CA ARG A 46 -1.40 1.17 7.80
C ARG A 46 -1.45 2.27 6.75
N THR A 47 -1.85 1.93 5.52
CA THR A 47 -1.88 2.87 4.40
C THR A 47 -3.24 3.52 4.16
N SER A 48 -4.32 2.97 4.72
CA SER A 48 -5.69 3.48 4.60
C SER A 48 -5.83 4.97 4.95
N GLY A 49 -5.12 5.44 5.99
CA GLY A 49 -5.16 6.82 6.45
C GLY A 49 -4.37 7.82 5.58
N LEU A 50 -3.41 7.35 4.78
CA LEU A 50 -2.52 8.22 4.00
C LEU A 50 -3.28 9.02 2.96
N LEU A 51 -4.23 8.38 2.29
CA LEU A 51 -4.95 8.94 1.16
C LEU A 51 -5.93 10.04 1.60
N GLY A 52 -6.43 9.97 2.84
CA GLY A 52 -7.33 10.97 3.43
C GLY A 52 -6.60 12.10 4.18
N ALA A 53 -5.50 11.79 4.88
CA ALA A 53 -4.86 12.72 5.82
C ALA A 53 -3.80 13.64 5.20
N THR A 54 -3.30 13.35 3.99
CA THR A 54 -2.21 14.19 3.45
C THR A 54 -2.70 15.58 3.04
N SER A 55 -2.08 16.61 3.61
CA SER A 55 -2.16 18.00 3.17
C SER A 55 -1.30 18.29 1.92
N GLY A 56 -0.82 17.25 1.23
CA GLY A 56 0.07 17.33 0.07
C GLY A 56 -0.55 18.09 -1.11
N ALA A 57 0.26 18.99 -1.68
CA ALA A 57 -0.13 19.93 -2.73
C ALA A 57 -0.80 19.25 -3.94
N LYS A 58 -1.98 19.75 -4.33
CA LYS A 58 -2.65 19.47 -5.63
C LYS A 58 -3.17 18.04 -5.86
N GLY A 59 -3.50 17.28 -4.82
CA GLY A 59 -4.22 16.01 -5.00
C GLY A 59 -3.39 14.88 -5.62
N MET A 60 -2.07 14.91 -5.44
CA MET A 60 -1.18 13.84 -5.90
C MET A 60 -0.37 13.25 -4.75
N ILE A 61 -0.22 11.93 -4.77
CA ILE A 61 0.50 11.14 -3.76
C ILE A 61 1.57 10.32 -4.49
N ARG A 62 2.80 10.38 -4.01
CA ARG A 62 3.94 9.61 -4.53
C ARG A 62 4.32 8.54 -3.52
N LEU A 63 4.33 7.29 -3.95
CA LEU A 63 4.70 6.13 -3.16
C LEU A 63 6.02 5.58 -3.69
N ASP A 64 7.11 5.81 -2.96
CA ASP A 64 8.43 5.30 -3.27
C ASP A 64 8.61 3.88 -2.72
N LEU A 65 8.72 2.92 -3.64
CA LEU A 65 8.85 1.50 -3.38
C LEU A 65 10.31 1.01 -3.35
N SER A 66 11.29 1.91 -3.38
CA SER A 66 12.71 1.51 -3.33
C SER A 66 13.13 0.82 -2.03
N GLY A 67 12.34 0.96 -0.96
CA GLY A 67 12.53 0.25 0.31
C GLY A 67 11.85 -1.13 0.36
N ILE A 68 11.14 -1.54 -0.70
CA ILE A 68 10.49 -2.84 -0.78
C ILE A 68 11.50 -3.91 -1.19
N LYS A 69 11.62 -4.97 -0.38
CA LYS A 69 12.60 -6.04 -0.62
C LYS A 69 11.98 -7.24 -1.33
N HIS A 70 10.81 -7.68 -0.86
CA HIS A 70 10.07 -8.78 -1.47
C HIS A 70 8.68 -8.33 -1.87
N ALA A 71 8.25 -8.71 -3.07
CA ALA A 71 6.90 -8.47 -3.53
C ALA A 71 6.38 -9.59 -4.42
N ASP A 72 5.09 -9.90 -4.28
CA ASP A 72 4.39 -10.93 -5.03
C ASP A 72 3.10 -10.36 -5.69
N SER A 73 2.16 -11.24 -6.04
CA SER A 73 0.86 -10.86 -6.61
C SER A 73 -0.02 -10.06 -5.64
N ALA A 74 0.11 -10.26 -4.32
CA ALA A 74 -0.60 -9.47 -3.32
C ALA A 74 -0.06 -8.04 -3.25
N GLY A 75 1.25 -7.85 -3.44
CA GLY A 75 1.85 -6.52 -3.59
C GLY A 75 1.28 -5.75 -4.78
N LEU A 76 1.06 -6.43 -5.91
CA LEU A 76 0.39 -5.84 -7.06
C LEU A 76 -1.07 -5.49 -6.75
N ALA A 77 -1.81 -6.39 -6.09
CA ALA A 77 -3.19 -6.15 -5.67
C ALA A 77 -3.30 -4.92 -4.75
N LEU A 78 -2.35 -4.72 -3.84
CA LEU A 78 -2.27 -3.51 -3.02
C LEU A 78 -2.10 -2.24 -3.85
N MET A 79 -1.27 -2.25 -4.89
CA MET A 79 -1.11 -1.11 -5.80
C MET A 79 -2.42 -0.75 -6.50
N LEU A 80 -3.19 -1.76 -6.93
CA LEU A 80 -4.51 -1.56 -7.52
C LEU A 80 -5.49 -0.95 -6.51
N GLU A 81 -5.51 -1.47 -5.29
CA GLU A 81 -6.39 -1.01 -4.23
C GLU A 81 -6.05 0.44 -3.83
N TRP A 82 -4.77 0.80 -3.72
CA TRP A 82 -4.35 2.19 -3.47
C TRP A 82 -4.81 3.14 -4.58
N ARG A 83 -4.71 2.75 -5.85
CA ARG A 83 -5.24 3.56 -6.96
C ARG A 83 -6.75 3.71 -6.91
N LYS A 84 -7.47 2.65 -6.56
CA LYS A 84 -8.92 2.66 -6.43
C LYS A 84 -9.35 3.59 -5.30
N GLN A 85 -8.74 3.48 -4.14
CA GLN A 85 -8.99 4.35 -2.98
C GLN A 85 -8.63 5.80 -3.27
N SER A 86 -7.50 6.05 -3.95
CA SER A 86 -7.09 7.41 -4.30
C SER A 86 -8.05 8.06 -5.28
N SER A 87 -8.52 7.30 -6.28
CA SER A 87 -9.50 7.77 -7.27
C SER A 87 -10.82 8.16 -6.60
N ALA A 88 -11.27 7.41 -5.58
CA ALA A 88 -12.47 7.72 -4.82
C ALA A 88 -12.39 9.09 -4.11
N VAL A 89 -11.18 9.51 -3.70
CA VAL A 89 -10.94 10.82 -3.07
C VAL A 89 -10.36 11.86 -4.04
N LYS A 90 -10.47 11.64 -5.36
CA LYS A 90 -9.96 12.52 -6.44
C LYS A 90 -8.46 12.81 -6.32
N ARG A 91 -7.69 11.81 -5.88
CA ARG A 91 -6.23 11.87 -5.80
C ARG A 91 -5.57 10.91 -6.78
N VAL A 92 -4.46 11.35 -7.35
CA VAL A 92 -3.61 10.52 -8.21
C VAL A 92 -2.50 9.91 -7.36
N VAL A 93 -2.37 8.59 -7.38
CA VAL A 93 -1.22 7.88 -6.79
C VAL A 93 -0.22 7.57 -7.91
N LEU A 94 1.03 7.98 -7.70
CA LEU A 94 2.17 7.62 -8.54
C LEU A 94 3.10 6.69 -7.76
N PHE A 95 3.53 5.61 -8.42
CA PHE A 95 4.51 4.69 -7.88
C PHE A 95 5.90 5.04 -8.38
N LEU A 96 6.84 5.22 -7.47
CA LEU A 96 8.25 5.48 -7.77
C LEU A 96 9.08 4.25 -7.44
N ASN A 97 10.16 4.04 -8.20
CA ASN A 97 11.14 2.96 -7.97
C ASN A 97 10.51 1.58 -7.79
N VAL A 98 9.52 1.23 -8.64
CA VAL A 98 8.79 -0.04 -8.52
C VAL A 98 9.74 -1.23 -8.71
N PRO A 99 9.82 -2.18 -7.74
CA PRO A 99 10.68 -3.35 -7.85
C PRO A 99 10.45 -4.14 -9.14
N GLN A 100 11.54 -4.67 -9.73
CA GLN A 100 11.46 -5.46 -10.97
C GLN A 100 10.54 -6.67 -10.84
N GLN A 101 10.44 -7.27 -9.64
CA GLN A 101 9.51 -8.36 -9.35
C GLN A 101 8.05 -7.95 -9.63
N LEU A 102 7.62 -6.79 -9.13
CA LEU A 102 6.27 -6.27 -9.37
C LEU A 102 6.05 -5.92 -10.84
N GLN A 103 7.04 -5.37 -11.52
CA GLN A 103 6.96 -5.10 -12.96
C GLN A 103 6.76 -6.39 -13.77
N ALA A 104 7.50 -7.45 -13.43
CA ALA A 104 7.38 -8.74 -14.09
C ALA A 104 5.99 -9.37 -13.85
N ILE A 105 5.50 -9.35 -12.61
CA ILE A 105 4.17 -9.86 -12.27
C ILE A 105 3.07 -9.07 -12.98
N ALA A 106 3.17 -7.74 -13.01
CA ALA A 106 2.20 -6.88 -13.69
C ALA A 106 2.16 -7.13 -15.20
N ARG A 107 3.32 -7.37 -15.82
CA ARG A 107 3.42 -7.72 -17.24
C ARG A 107 2.75 -9.07 -17.54
N VAL A 108 2.99 -10.07 -16.71
CA VAL A 108 2.37 -11.41 -16.85
C VAL A 108 0.85 -11.33 -16.63
N ALA A 109 0.42 -10.49 -15.69
CA ALA A 109 -1.00 -10.29 -15.38
C ALA A 109 -1.71 -9.33 -16.35
N GLY A 110 -1.01 -8.71 -17.30
CA GLY A 110 -1.59 -7.75 -18.27
C GLY A 110 -2.04 -6.42 -17.64
N VAL A 111 -1.44 -6.01 -16.53
CA VAL A 111 -1.78 -4.78 -15.78
C VAL A 111 -0.58 -3.84 -15.63
N ASP A 112 0.43 -3.95 -16.49
CA ASP A 112 1.64 -3.10 -16.47
C ASP A 112 1.32 -1.61 -16.67
N ALA A 113 0.23 -1.28 -17.36
CA ALA A 113 -0.29 0.09 -17.49
C ALA A 113 -0.57 0.75 -16.13
N ILE A 114 -0.69 -0.05 -15.06
CA ILE A 114 -0.89 0.46 -13.70
C ILE A 114 0.38 1.06 -13.09
N ILE A 115 1.53 0.57 -13.53
CA ILE A 115 2.85 0.98 -13.06
C ILE A 115 3.37 2.16 -13.90
N HIS A 116 2.98 2.26 -15.17
CA HIS A 116 3.61 3.14 -16.17
C HIS A 116 2.89 4.47 -16.46
N GLN A 117 1.99 4.95 -15.60
CA GLN A 117 1.30 6.23 -15.84
C GLN A 117 2.24 7.43 -15.59
N SER A 118 3.11 7.70 -16.55
CA SER A 118 3.85 8.94 -16.71
C SER A 118 3.67 9.40 -18.15
N THR A 119 2.71 10.29 -18.36
CA THR A 119 2.81 11.36 -19.35
C THR A 119 2.14 12.58 -18.76
#